data_AF-A0A401ZNF2-F1
#
_entry.id   AF-A0A401ZNF2-F1
#
_cell.length_a   1.000
_cell.length_b   1.000
_cell.length_c   1.000
_cell.angle_alpha   90.00
_cell.angle_beta   90.00
_cell.angle_gamma   90.00
#
_symmetry.space_group_name_H-M   'P 1'
#
loop_
_entity.id
_entity.type
_entity.pdbx_description
1 polymer ?
#
loop_
_entity_poly.entity_id
_entity_poly.type
_entity_poly.pdbx_seq_one_letter_code
_entity_poly.pdbx_strand_id
1 'polypeptide(L)'
;MKIEQIKEIADAVLYEGYLLYPYRRSAIKNRQRWNFGVLYPRAYSMAKRGKEPWHMQTECLLQGGPQTRLTISARFLHLLLNSVVQDDHPSSLTPHEFPVERQMQDEWEEGVAREVVLSEIKLQDILSQPLLAPIDFSGRYVSTTSCDAAIISATREQQDICGRMRIVAYPIADAVYRLRVGIENTTPLIGVDPEQREAVLLHSFVSTHTILQIERGQFFSLLDPPVHVEAAAQSCQNEHTWPVLIGDAGEHSAILSSPIILYDYPQIAPESAGTFFDGTEIDELLTLRMMTLSDDEKEELRHGDERARAILERTESLSTEQLLKLHGVLRKYEGLQPDEGGKDK
;
A
#
# COMPACT_ATOMS: atom_id res chain seq x y z
N MET A 1 3.72 16.05 15.87
CA MET A 1 3.05 15.99 14.55
C MET A 1 1.56 15.61 14.61
N LYS A 2 0.74 16.06 13.62
CA LYS A 2 -0.68 15.67 13.47
C LYS A 2 -0.78 14.32 12.74
N ILE A 3 -1.62 13.43 13.24
CA ILE A 3 -1.90 12.08 12.67
C ILE A 3 -2.19 12.10 11.16
N GLU A 4 -2.72 13.20 10.65
CA GLU A 4 -3.03 13.41 9.24
C GLU A 4 -1.80 13.32 8.32
N GLN A 5 -0.66 13.92 8.69
CA GLN A 5 0.55 13.90 7.86
C GLN A 5 1.17 12.50 7.76
N ILE A 6 1.15 11.75 8.88
CA ILE A 6 1.52 10.33 8.89
C ILE A 6 0.61 9.55 7.93
N LYS A 7 -0.70 9.82 7.98
CA LYS A 7 -1.67 9.13 7.15
C LYS A 7 -1.49 9.46 5.67
N GLU A 8 -1.19 10.71 5.31
CA GLU A 8 -0.89 11.11 3.93
C GLU A 8 0.31 10.34 3.36
N ILE A 9 1.43 10.28 4.09
CA ILE A 9 2.60 9.49 3.65
C ILE A 9 2.26 8.01 3.55
N ALA A 10 1.57 7.47 4.56
CA ALA A 10 1.17 6.07 4.55
C ALA A 10 0.22 5.76 3.38
N ASP A 11 -0.72 6.64 3.06
CA ASP A 11 -1.63 6.50 1.92
C ASP A 11 -0.88 6.59 0.60
N ALA A 12 0.11 7.48 0.47
CA ALA A 12 0.98 7.50 -0.70
C ALA A 12 1.63 6.13 -0.92
N VAL A 13 2.32 5.63 0.10
CA VAL A 13 2.98 4.32 0.06
C VAL A 13 1.99 3.17 -0.16
N LEU A 14 0.76 3.28 0.36
CA LEU A 14 -0.28 2.25 0.20
C LEU A 14 -0.65 2.05 -1.27
N TYR A 15 -0.79 3.14 -2.00
CA TYR A 15 -1.31 3.14 -3.37
C TYR A 15 -0.23 3.21 -4.45
N GLU A 16 0.99 3.65 -4.13
CA GLU A 16 2.10 3.80 -5.08
C GLU A 16 2.28 2.53 -5.93
N GLY A 17 2.59 1.39 -5.31
CA GLY A 17 2.76 0.12 -6.00
C GLY A 17 1.50 -0.43 -6.69
N TYR A 18 0.32 0.00 -6.24
CA TYR A 18 -0.97 -0.44 -6.79
C TYR A 18 -1.36 0.35 -8.05
N LEU A 19 -1.08 1.65 -8.09
CA LEU A 19 -1.45 2.56 -9.18
C LEU A 19 -0.35 2.72 -10.24
N LEU A 20 0.90 2.36 -9.92
CA LEU A 20 2.06 2.44 -10.81
C LEU A 20 1.89 1.74 -12.16
N TYR A 21 1.03 0.71 -12.21
CA TYR A 21 0.70 -0.01 -13.43
C TYR A 21 -0.83 -0.12 -13.52
N PRO A 22 -1.54 0.86 -14.11
CA PRO A 22 -2.98 0.73 -14.34
C PRO A 22 -3.25 -0.56 -15.13
N TYR A 23 -3.81 -1.54 -14.44
CA TYR A 23 -3.94 -2.89 -14.96
C TYR A 23 -5.13 -3.01 -15.89
N ARG A 24 -4.91 -3.73 -16.98
CA ARG A 24 -5.92 -4.07 -17.97
C ARG A 24 -5.84 -5.57 -18.24
N ARG A 25 -6.98 -6.25 -18.20
CA ARG A 25 -7.06 -7.69 -18.48
C ARG A 25 -6.68 -7.99 -19.95
N SER A 26 -6.87 -7.01 -20.83
CA SER A 26 -6.53 -7.01 -22.26
C SER A 26 -5.02 -6.96 -22.55
N ALA A 27 -4.21 -6.43 -21.64
CA ALA A 27 -2.78 -6.19 -21.88
C ALA A 27 -1.92 -7.45 -21.65
N ILE A 28 -1.42 -8.07 -22.73
CA ILE A 28 -0.60 -9.29 -22.71
C ILE A 28 0.66 -9.16 -21.83
N LYS A 29 1.31 -7.99 -21.82
CA LYS A 29 2.55 -7.74 -21.07
C LYS A 29 2.34 -7.36 -19.59
N ASN A 30 1.09 -7.08 -19.17
CA ASN A 30 0.74 -6.64 -17.82
C ASN A 30 -0.19 -7.62 -17.09
N ARG A 31 -0.27 -8.89 -17.55
CA ARG A 31 -1.14 -9.91 -16.93
C ARG A 31 -0.79 -10.19 -15.47
N GLN A 32 0.47 -10.02 -15.06
CA GLN A 32 0.90 -10.23 -13.69
C GLN A 32 1.07 -8.89 -12.97
N ARG A 33 0.23 -8.67 -11.95
CA ARG A 33 0.36 -7.51 -11.07
C ARG A 33 1.60 -7.59 -10.19
N TRP A 34 2.48 -6.60 -10.28
CA TRP A 34 3.59 -6.39 -9.35
C TRP A 34 3.08 -5.62 -8.12
N ASN A 35 2.35 -6.31 -7.27
CA ASN A 35 1.87 -5.77 -6.01
C ASN A 35 2.96 -5.95 -4.94
N PHE A 36 3.44 -4.87 -4.34
CA PHE A 36 4.31 -4.94 -3.17
C PHE A 36 3.48 -5.30 -1.92
N GLY A 37 4.10 -5.99 -0.96
CA GLY A 37 3.49 -6.27 0.35
C GLY A 37 2.21 -7.13 0.31
N VAL A 38 2.06 -8.01 -0.67
CA VAL A 38 0.92 -8.93 -0.72
C VAL A 38 1.10 -10.03 0.31
N LEU A 39 0.14 -10.17 1.22
CA LEU A 39 0.03 -11.35 2.08
C LEU A 39 -1.10 -12.22 1.56
N TYR A 40 -0.72 -13.31 0.89
CA TYR A 40 -1.66 -14.28 0.36
C TYR A 40 -2.21 -15.17 1.47
N PRO A 41 -3.38 -15.79 1.27
CA PRO A 41 -3.87 -16.81 2.19
C PRO A 41 -2.83 -17.90 2.43
N ARG A 42 -2.66 -18.29 3.70
CA ARG A 42 -1.67 -19.29 4.10
C ARG A 42 -1.72 -20.58 3.27
N ALA A 43 -2.92 -21.07 2.94
CA ALA A 43 -3.09 -22.27 2.14
C ALA A 43 -2.45 -22.15 0.74
N TYR A 44 -2.61 -20.99 0.09
CA TYR A 44 -2.00 -20.72 -1.21
C TYR A 44 -0.49 -20.64 -1.12
N SER A 45 0.03 -19.90 -0.13
CA SER A 45 1.47 -19.81 0.10
C SER A 45 2.10 -21.20 0.29
N MET A 46 1.49 -22.05 1.13
CA MET A 46 1.97 -23.42 1.35
C MET A 46 1.91 -24.25 0.07
N ALA A 47 0.85 -24.15 -0.74
CA ALA A 47 0.74 -24.82 -2.03
C ALA A 47 1.85 -24.40 -3.02
N LYS A 48 2.24 -23.11 -3.00
CA LYS A 48 3.36 -22.56 -3.79
C LYS A 48 4.73 -22.72 -3.10
N ARG A 49 4.84 -23.60 -2.09
CA ARG A 49 6.07 -23.92 -1.34
C ARG A 49 6.69 -22.70 -0.63
N GLY A 50 5.87 -21.78 -0.15
CA GLY A 50 6.29 -20.61 0.62
C GLY A 50 6.93 -19.49 -0.21
N LYS A 51 6.87 -19.57 -1.55
CA LYS A 51 7.42 -18.52 -2.43
C LYS A 51 6.70 -17.18 -2.29
N GLU A 52 5.39 -17.25 -2.05
CA GLU A 52 4.51 -16.10 -1.91
C GLU A 52 4.22 -15.91 -0.41
N PRO A 53 4.45 -14.73 0.17
CA PRO A 53 4.32 -14.55 1.61
C PRO A 53 2.86 -14.59 2.05
N TRP A 54 2.62 -15.17 3.23
CA TRP A 54 1.33 -15.13 3.94
C TRP A 54 1.43 -14.37 5.27
N HIS A 55 2.64 -13.88 5.57
CA HIS A 55 3.02 -13.24 6.81
C HIS A 55 3.96 -12.06 6.54
N MET A 56 3.85 -11.02 7.36
CA MET A 56 4.78 -9.90 7.46
C MET A 56 5.18 -9.72 8.92
N GLN A 57 6.46 -9.43 9.18
CA GLN A 57 6.99 -9.16 10.51
C GLN A 57 7.74 -7.83 10.55
N THR A 58 7.32 -6.95 11.44
CA THR A 58 8.03 -5.72 11.80
C THR A 58 8.66 -5.88 13.18
N GLU A 59 9.97 -5.66 13.27
CA GLU A 59 10.68 -5.44 14.53
C GLU A 59 11.25 -4.02 14.56
N CYS A 60 10.98 -3.31 15.65
CA CYS A 60 11.58 -2.00 15.92
C CYS A 60 12.01 -1.88 17.39
N LEU A 61 12.85 -0.89 17.66
CA LEU A 61 13.32 -0.60 19.01
C LEU A 61 12.64 0.65 19.55
N LEU A 62 12.31 0.63 20.83
CA LEU A 62 11.74 1.77 21.53
C LEU A 62 12.36 1.95 22.90
N GLN A 63 12.45 3.20 23.33
CA GLN A 63 12.70 3.59 24.70
C GLN A 63 11.36 3.94 25.37
N GLY A 64 11.14 3.41 26.57
CA GLY A 64 9.89 3.63 27.30
C GLY A 64 9.95 3.19 28.75
N GLY A 65 8.80 3.29 29.42
CA GLY A 65 8.61 2.87 30.80
C GLY A 65 7.17 2.43 31.08
N PRO A 66 6.76 2.29 32.35
CA PRO A 66 5.44 1.76 32.72
C PRO A 66 4.25 2.58 32.20
N GLN A 67 4.47 3.86 31.89
CA GLN A 67 3.46 4.77 31.38
C GLN A 67 3.42 4.85 29.85
N THR A 68 4.31 4.14 29.15
CA THR A 68 4.38 4.14 27.69
C THR A 68 3.18 3.44 27.09
N ARG A 69 2.58 4.11 26.10
CA ARG A 69 1.41 3.62 25.36
C ARG A 69 1.74 3.58 23.87
N LEU A 70 1.21 2.57 23.19
CA LEU A 70 1.38 2.36 21.77
C LEU A 70 0.03 2.39 21.08
N THR A 71 0.02 2.99 19.89
CA THR A 71 -1.05 2.81 18.90
C THR A 71 -0.45 2.11 17.69
N ILE A 72 -1.03 1.00 17.27
CA ILE A 72 -0.56 0.18 16.16
C ILE A 72 -1.71 0.02 15.17
N SER A 73 -1.47 0.44 13.93
CA SER A 73 -2.42 0.29 12.82
C SER A 73 -1.85 -0.66 11.77
N ALA A 74 -2.61 -1.70 11.44
CA ALA A 74 -2.38 -2.48 10.23
C ALA A 74 -3.25 -1.91 9.10
N ARG A 75 -2.64 -1.60 7.95
CA ARG A 75 -3.34 -1.10 6.77
C ARG A 75 -2.98 -1.92 5.55
N PHE A 76 -3.95 -2.08 4.66
CA PHE A 76 -3.82 -2.84 3.42
C PHE A 76 -4.96 -2.46 2.47
N LEU A 77 -4.80 -2.82 1.20
CA LEU A 77 -5.83 -2.77 0.18
C LEU A 77 -6.59 -4.10 0.15
N HIS A 78 -7.91 -4.00 0.23
CA HIS A 78 -8.86 -5.08 0.02
C HIS A 78 -9.48 -4.88 -1.37
N LEU A 79 -9.14 -5.78 -2.29
CA LEU A 79 -9.58 -5.67 -3.68
C LEU A 79 -11.10 -5.87 -3.80
N LEU A 80 -11.73 -4.99 -4.57
CA LEU A 80 -13.12 -5.03 -4.98
C LEU A 80 -13.17 -5.29 -6.48
N LEU A 81 -13.79 -6.39 -6.90
CA LEU A 81 -14.03 -6.68 -8.31
C LEU A 81 -15.33 -6.01 -8.73
N ASN A 82 -15.26 -5.16 -9.75
CA ASN A 82 -16.42 -4.59 -10.41
C ASN A 82 -16.60 -5.29 -11.76
N SER A 83 -17.84 -5.57 -12.14
CA SER A 83 -18.19 -6.10 -13.46
C SER A 83 -19.43 -5.39 -13.98
N VAL A 84 -19.39 -4.92 -15.22
CA VAL A 84 -20.51 -4.25 -15.88
C VAL A 84 -20.77 -4.95 -17.21
N VAL A 85 -22.03 -5.26 -17.48
CA VAL A 85 -22.50 -5.75 -18.77
C VAL A 85 -23.30 -4.64 -19.42
N GLN A 86 -22.88 -4.21 -20.60
CA GLN A 86 -23.52 -3.17 -21.40
C GLN A 86 -24.04 -3.73 -22.72
N ASP A 87 -25.09 -3.10 -23.25
CA ASP A 87 -25.59 -3.41 -24.60
C ASP A 87 -24.85 -2.53 -25.62
N ASP A 88 -24.19 -3.15 -26.60
CA ASP A 88 -23.55 -2.48 -27.71
C ASP A 88 -24.63 -2.08 -28.72
N HIS A 89 -25.21 -0.90 -28.54
CA HIS A 89 -26.00 -0.25 -29.58
C HIS A 89 -25.06 0.56 -30.47
N PRO A 90 -24.66 0.07 -31.68
CA PRO A 90 -23.89 0.89 -32.59
C PRO A 90 -24.73 2.10 -33.00
N SER A 91 -24.26 3.29 -32.65
CA SER A 91 -24.84 4.58 -33.06
C SER A 91 -24.55 4.86 -34.55
N SER A 92 -25.01 3.98 -35.44
CA SER A 92 -25.11 4.24 -36.89
C SER A 92 -25.90 3.10 -37.54
N LEU A 93 -27.23 3.19 -37.51
CA LEU A 93 -28.08 2.29 -38.30
C LEU A 93 -27.93 2.62 -39.79
N THR A 94 -27.25 1.75 -40.54
CA THR A 94 -27.58 1.61 -41.96
C THR A 94 -28.84 0.73 -42.08
N PRO A 95 -29.80 1.00 -42.99
CA PRO A 95 -31.12 0.35 -42.98
C PRO A 95 -31.15 -1.17 -43.28
N HIS A 96 -30.01 -1.85 -43.38
CA HIS A 96 -29.91 -3.22 -43.88
C HIS A 96 -29.14 -4.20 -42.99
N GLU A 97 -28.75 -3.81 -41.78
CA GLU A 97 -28.12 -4.72 -40.83
C GLU A 97 -29.09 -5.00 -39.67
N PHE A 98 -29.36 -6.28 -39.42
CA PHE A 98 -30.07 -6.71 -38.21
C PHE A 98 -29.20 -6.33 -37.01
N PRO A 99 -29.72 -5.63 -35.99
CA PRO A 99 -28.94 -5.34 -34.78
C PRO A 99 -28.58 -6.68 -34.14
N VAL A 100 -27.29 -7.02 -34.17
CA VAL A 100 -26.75 -8.06 -33.31
C VAL A 100 -26.53 -7.38 -31.97
N GLU A 101 -27.42 -7.60 -31.00
CA GLU A 101 -27.17 -7.23 -29.60
C GLU A 101 -25.85 -7.89 -29.18
N ARG A 102 -24.78 -7.10 -29.10
CA ARG A 102 -23.51 -7.56 -28.57
C ARG A 102 -23.42 -7.06 -27.14
N GLN A 103 -23.35 -7.96 -26.19
CA GLN A 103 -23.10 -7.58 -24.80
C GLN A 103 -21.60 -7.41 -24.60
N MET A 104 -21.19 -6.21 -24.18
CA MET A 104 -19.82 -5.95 -23.73
C MET A 104 -19.76 -6.14 -22.21
N GLN A 105 -18.81 -6.97 -21.75
CA GLN A 105 -18.58 -7.21 -20.33
C GLN A 105 -17.22 -6.62 -19.95
N ASP A 106 -17.26 -5.57 -19.13
CA ASP A 106 -16.07 -4.91 -18.59
C ASP A 106 -15.88 -5.31 -17.13
N GLU A 107 -14.65 -5.65 -16.75
CA GLU A 107 -14.29 -6.01 -15.38
C GLU A 107 -13.02 -5.28 -14.95
N TRP A 108 -13.06 -4.68 -13.76
CA TRP A 108 -11.89 -4.03 -13.16
C TRP A 108 -11.85 -4.24 -11.66
N GLU A 109 -10.65 -4.12 -11.09
CA GLU A 109 -10.44 -4.20 -9.64
C GLU A 109 -10.19 -2.82 -9.07
N GLU A 110 -10.76 -2.54 -7.91
CA GLU A 110 -10.54 -1.33 -7.10
C GLU A 110 -9.87 -1.71 -5.76
N GLY A 111 -8.80 -1.00 -5.41
CA GLY A 111 -8.12 -1.16 -4.13
C GLY A 111 -8.82 -0.36 -3.04
N VAL A 112 -9.55 -1.02 -2.13
CA VAL A 112 -10.21 -0.35 -1.01
C VAL A 112 -9.33 -0.43 0.23
N ALA A 113 -8.83 0.71 0.71
CA ALA A 113 -8.06 0.75 1.96
C ALA A 113 -8.88 0.25 3.15
N ARG A 114 -8.28 -0.65 3.92
CA ARG A 114 -8.75 -1.11 5.22
C ARG A 114 -7.72 -0.74 6.28
N GLU A 115 -8.20 -0.46 7.47
CA GLU A 115 -7.37 -0.11 8.63
C GLU A 115 -7.92 -0.84 9.86
N VAL A 116 -7.04 -1.50 10.61
CA VAL A 116 -7.33 -2.04 11.93
C VAL A 116 -6.43 -1.33 12.92
N VAL A 117 -7.03 -0.53 13.80
CA VAL A 117 -6.31 0.28 14.80
C VAL A 117 -6.45 -0.35 16.18
N LEU A 118 -5.32 -0.62 16.82
CA LEU A 118 -5.25 -0.93 18.24
C LEU A 118 -4.61 0.24 18.97
N SER A 119 -5.40 0.97 19.76
CA SER A 119 -4.94 2.12 20.54
C SER A 119 -4.76 1.76 22.00
N GLU A 120 -4.06 2.64 22.74
CA GLU A 120 -3.90 2.55 24.19
C GLU A 120 -3.24 1.24 24.68
N ILE A 121 -2.43 0.60 23.84
CA ILE A 121 -1.70 -0.61 24.21
C ILE A 121 -0.61 -0.22 25.22
N LYS A 122 -0.72 -0.70 26.45
CA LYS A 122 0.33 -0.46 27.45
C LYS A 122 1.51 -1.38 27.19
N LEU A 123 2.72 -0.81 27.19
CA LEU A 123 3.95 -1.58 26.98
C LEU A 123 4.10 -2.75 27.98
N GLN A 124 3.74 -2.53 29.25
CA GLN A 124 3.77 -3.54 30.31
C GLN A 124 2.86 -4.76 30.03
N ASP A 125 1.74 -4.56 29.34
CA ASP A 125 0.78 -5.65 29.09
C ASP A 125 1.36 -6.59 28.01
N ILE A 126 1.96 -6.03 26.95
CA ILE A 126 2.60 -6.79 25.87
C ILE A 126 3.98 -7.35 26.20
N LEU A 127 4.63 -6.86 27.26
CA LEU A 127 5.81 -7.47 27.87
C LEU A 127 5.45 -8.72 28.68
N SER A 128 4.27 -8.71 29.31
CA SER A 128 3.80 -9.81 30.15
C SER A 128 3.23 -10.96 29.30
N GLN A 129 2.46 -10.61 28.27
CA GLN A 129 1.86 -11.58 27.37
C GLN A 129 1.63 -11.00 25.96
N PRO A 130 1.73 -11.81 24.91
CA PRO A 130 1.38 -11.39 23.55
C PRO A 130 -0.05 -10.86 23.44
N LEU A 131 -0.22 -9.71 22.79
CA LEU A 131 -1.53 -9.24 22.35
C LEU A 131 -1.86 -9.86 20.99
N LEU A 132 -3.04 -10.46 20.88
CA LEU A 132 -3.58 -11.02 19.65
C LEU A 132 -4.85 -10.27 19.28
N ALA A 133 -4.90 -9.74 18.05
CA ALA A 133 -6.08 -9.08 17.52
C ALA A 133 -6.49 -9.72 16.18
N PRO A 134 -7.78 -10.02 15.96
CA PRO A 134 -8.26 -10.46 14.67
C PRO A 134 -8.29 -9.30 13.67
N ILE A 135 -8.09 -9.63 12.41
CA ILE A 135 -8.43 -8.78 11.25
C ILE A 135 -9.58 -9.50 10.57
N ASP A 136 -10.77 -8.90 10.54
CA ASP A 136 -11.97 -9.54 10.00
C ASP A 136 -12.79 -8.49 9.23
N PHE A 137 -12.86 -8.68 7.91
CA PHE A 137 -13.69 -7.89 7.03
C PHE A 137 -14.55 -8.83 6.20
N SER A 138 -15.86 -8.80 6.44
CA SER A 138 -16.81 -9.56 5.64
C SER A 138 -16.84 -9.03 4.20
N GLY A 139 -16.89 -9.97 3.28
CA GLY A 139 -17.13 -9.76 1.87
C GLY A 139 -18.51 -9.17 1.62
N ARG A 140 -18.66 -8.59 0.45
CA ARG A 140 -19.89 -7.93 0.05
C ARG A 140 -20.10 -8.12 -1.44
N TYR A 141 -21.28 -8.59 -1.80
CA TYR A 141 -21.74 -8.68 -3.18
C TYR A 141 -22.95 -7.76 -3.37
N VAL A 142 -22.88 -6.85 -4.35
CA VAL A 142 -23.98 -5.97 -4.74
C VAL A 142 -24.19 -6.13 -6.24
N SER A 143 -25.42 -6.39 -6.67
CA SER A 143 -25.80 -6.46 -8.08
C SER A 143 -26.97 -5.51 -8.34
N THR A 144 -26.89 -4.78 -9.43
CA THR A 144 -27.92 -3.87 -9.93
C THR A 144 -28.21 -4.22 -11.38
N THR A 145 -29.49 -4.31 -11.74
CA THR A 145 -29.95 -4.56 -13.12
C THR A 145 -30.80 -3.37 -13.54
N SER A 146 -30.59 -2.86 -14.76
CA SER A 146 -31.43 -1.81 -15.34
C SER A 146 -32.09 -2.33 -16.61
N CYS A 147 -33.35 -1.96 -16.83
CA CYS A 147 -34.09 -2.31 -18.04
C CYS A 147 -34.07 -1.20 -19.11
N ASP A 148 -33.64 0.02 -18.73
CA ASP A 148 -33.82 1.25 -19.54
C ASP A 148 -32.49 2.00 -19.82
N ALA A 149 -31.33 1.40 -19.51
CA ALA A 149 -30.02 2.04 -19.67
C ALA A 149 -29.09 1.19 -20.56
N ALA A 150 -28.07 1.82 -21.14
CA ALA A 150 -26.97 1.14 -21.84
C ALA A 150 -26.27 0.07 -20.97
N ILE A 151 -26.41 0.15 -19.64
CA ILE A 151 -25.94 -0.85 -18.68
C ILE A 151 -27.07 -1.84 -18.37
N ILE A 152 -26.87 -3.11 -18.73
CA ILE A 152 -27.78 -4.23 -18.46
C ILE A 152 -27.64 -4.67 -17.01
N SER A 153 -26.40 -4.85 -16.52
CA SER A 153 -26.13 -5.20 -15.13
C SER A 153 -24.79 -4.68 -14.66
N ALA A 154 -24.71 -4.30 -13.39
CA ALA A 154 -23.46 -3.96 -12.72
C ALA A 154 -23.35 -4.74 -11.40
N THR A 155 -22.18 -5.32 -11.14
CA THR A 155 -21.89 -6.06 -9.92
C THR A 155 -20.62 -5.53 -9.26
N ARG A 156 -20.60 -5.56 -7.93
CA ARG A 156 -19.45 -5.19 -7.09
C ARG A 156 -19.26 -6.27 -6.04
N GLU A 157 -18.12 -6.94 -6.07
CA GLU A 157 -17.82 -8.11 -5.26
C GLU A 157 -16.50 -7.93 -4.49
N GLN A 158 -16.60 -8.00 -3.16
CA GLN A 158 -15.48 -8.13 -2.23
C GLN A 158 -15.58 -9.48 -1.53
N GLN A 159 -14.45 -10.17 -1.38
CA GLN A 159 -14.39 -11.44 -0.68
C GLN A 159 -14.24 -11.24 0.83
N ASP A 160 -14.50 -12.28 1.60
CA ASP A 160 -14.11 -12.29 3.01
C ASP A 160 -12.58 -12.22 3.12
N ILE A 161 -12.10 -11.42 4.07
CA ILE A 161 -10.70 -11.37 4.45
C ILE A 161 -10.58 -11.57 5.96
N CYS A 162 -9.77 -12.57 6.33
CA CYS A 162 -9.45 -12.89 7.70
C CYS A 162 -7.93 -12.87 7.92
N GLY A 163 -7.50 -12.35 9.05
CA GLY A 163 -6.11 -12.41 9.48
C GLY A 163 -5.95 -12.24 10.97
N ARG A 164 -4.68 -12.21 11.38
CA ARG A 164 -4.30 -12.02 12.77
C ARG A 164 -3.14 -11.06 12.86
N MET A 165 -3.24 -10.11 13.79
CA MET A 165 -2.13 -9.30 14.25
C MET A 165 -1.65 -9.83 15.61
N ARG A 166 -0.34 -10.06 15.74
CA ARG A 166 0.31 -10.50 16.98
C ARG A 166 1.37 -9.49 17.38
N ILE A 167 1.27 -8.97 18.60
CA ILE A 167 2.16 -7.93 19.12
C ILE A 167 2.82 -8.44 20.40
N VAL A 168 4.15 -8.37 20.44
CA VAL A 168 4.96 -8.78 21.60
C VAL A 168 6.08 -7.78 21.81
N ALA A 169 6.42 -7.49 23.05
CA ALA A 169 7.62 -6.72 23.38
C ALA A 169 8.62 -7.57 24.19
N TYR A 170 9.90 -7.28 24.04
CA TYR A 170 10.99 -7.92 24.77
C TYR A 170 11.92 -6.86 25.35
N PRO A 171 12.31 -6.94 26.63
CA PRO A 171 13.34 -6.06 27.18
C PRO A 171 14.70 -6.41 26.56
N ILE A 172 15.47 -5.40 26.18
CA ILE A 172 16.82 -5.58 25.63
C ILE A 172 17.90 -4.86 26.45
N ALA A 173 17.57 -3.73 27.07
CA ALA A 173 18.43 -3.00 28.00
C ALA A 173 17.55 -2.17 28.95
N ASP A 174 18.18 -1.37 29.82
CA ASP A 174 17.44 -0.47 30.72
C ASP A 174 16.58 0.50 29.93
N ALA A 175 15.28 0.51 30.20
CA ALA A 175 14.26 1.29 29.49
C ALA A 175 14.19 1.10 27.96
N VAL A 176 14.90 0.11 27.38
CA VAL A 176 14.89 -0.16 25.93
C VAL A 176 14.29 -1.54 25.66
N TYR A 177 13.38 -1.56 24.69
CA TYR A 177 12.60 -2.73 24.33
C TYR A 177 12.61 -2.94 22.82
N ARG A 178 12.54 -4.20 22.41
CA ARG A 178 12.21 -4.61 21.05
C ARG A 178 10.73 -4.90 20.96
N LEU A 179 10.05 -4.22 20.06
CA LEU A 179 8.66 -4.49 19.70
C LEU A 179 8.63 -5.34 18.43
N ARG A 180 7.84 -6.41 18.44
CA ARG A 180 7.56 -7.25 17.28
C ARG A 180 6.07 -7.20 16.97
N VAL A 181 5.74 -6.85 15.73
CA VAL A 181 4.39 -6.89 15.18
C VAL A 181 4.38 -7.86 14.01
N GLY A 182 3.56 -8.89 14.11
CA GLY A 182 3.34 -9.86 13.04
C GLY A 182 1.93 -9.76 12.50
N ILE A 183 1.78 -9.76 11.17
CA ILE A 183 0.48 -9.78 10.47
C ILE A 183 0.44 -11.06 9.63
N GLU A 184 -0.62 -11.85 9.77
CA GLU A 184 -0.82 -13.11 9.05
C GLU A 184 -2.14 -13.09 8.31
N ASN A 185 -2.15 -13.50 7.04
CA ASN A 185 -3.39 -13.78 6.31
C ASN A 185 -3.85 -15.22 6.58
N THR A 186 -4.97 -15.32 7.30
CA THR A 186 -5.60 -16.58 7.70
C THR A 186 -6.89 -16.85 6.96
N THR A 187 -7.16 -16.11 5.88
CA THR A 187 -8.37 -16.27 5.05
C THR A 187 -8.46 -17.71 4.52
N PRO A 188 -9.59 -18.41 4.74
CA PRO A 188 -9.82 -19.71 4.11
C PRO A 188 -9.92 -19.56 2.60
N LEU A 189 -9.23 -20.43 1.84
CA LEU A 189 -9.43 -20.55 0.40
C LEU A 189 -10.35 -21.74 0.13
N ILE A 190 -11.64 -21.44 -0.03
CA ILE A 190 -12.68 -22.44 -0.33
C ILE A 190 -13.19 -22.20 -1.74
N GLY A 191 -13.10 -23.20 -2.61
CA GLY A 191 -13.63 -23.11 -3.99
C GLY A 191 -12.81 -22.25 -4.96
N VAL A 192 -11.65 -21.73 -4.53
CA VAL A 192 -10.74 -20.94 -5.37
C VAL A 192 -9.65 -21.84 -5.93
N ASP A 193 -9.45 -21.81 -7.25
CA ASP A 193 -8.35 -22.51 -7.91
C ASP A 193 -7.01 -21.82 -7.59
N PRO A 194 -6.05 -22.49 -6.92
CA PRO A 194 -4.73 -21.93 -6.63
C PRO A 194 -3.86 -21.65 -7.87
N GLU A 195 -4.26 -22.09 -9.06
CA GLU A 195 -3.59 -21.70 -10.30
C GLU A 195 -4.11 -20.36 -10.86
N GLN A 196 -5.27 -19.88 -10.38
CA GLN A 196 -5.84 -18.58 -10.75
C GLN A 196 -5.42 -17.51 -9.73
N ARG A 197 -4.21 -16.96 -9.91
CA ARG A 197 -3.63 -15.97 -9.00
C ARG A 197 -4.55 -14.76 -8.79
N GLU A 198 -5.23 -14.29 -9.83
CA GLU A 198 -6.14 -13.13 -9.75
C GLU A 198 -7.29 -13.40 -8.78
N ALA A 199 -7.89 -14.60 -8.82
CA ALA A 199 -8.93 -14.99 -7.88
C ALA A 199 -8.40 -15.07 -6.43
N VAL A 200 -7.17 -15.54 -6.25
CA VAL A 200 -6.52 -15.58 -4.93
C VAL A 200 -6.22 -14.17 -4.37
N LEU A 201 -5.91 -13.20 -5.25
CA LEU A 201 -5.65 -11.83 -4.82
C LEU A 201 -6.85 -11.16 -4.16
N LEU A 202 -8.09 -11.54 -4.53
CA LEU A 202 -9.31 -11.05 -3.87
C LEU A 202 -9.40 -11.47 -2.39
N HIS A 203 -8.71 -12.54 -1.98
CA HIS A 203 -8.59 -13.01 -0.60
C HIS A 203 -7.29 -12.58 0.09
N SER A 204 -6.52 -11.69 -0.53
CA SER A 204 -5.17 -11.30 -0.08
C SER A 204 -5.16 -9.91 0.55
N PHE A 205 -4.27 -9.68 1.52
CA PHE A 205 -3.94 -8.32 1.95
C PHE A 205 -2.97 -7.74 0.93
N VAL A 206 -3.35 -6.69 0.20
CA VAL A 206 -2.48 -6.08 -0.81
C VAL A 206 -1.82 -4.82 -0.24
N SER A 207 -0.54 -4.57 -0.52
CA SER A 207 0.18 -3.38 0.00
C SER A 207 0.13 -3.27 1.52
N THR A 208 0.35 -4.39 2.22
CA THR A 208 0.24 -4.42 3.68
C THR A 208 1.36 -3.61 4.32
N HIS A 209 1.02 -2.69 5.21
CA HIS A 209 1.98 -1.95 6.02
C HIS A 209 1.49 -1.75 7.46
N THR A 210 2.41 -1.40 8.35
CA THR A 210 2.13 -1.15 9.76
C THR A 210 2.55 0.27 10.14
N ILE A 211 1.66 1.01 10.80
CA ILE A 211 1.98 2.30 11.43
C ILE A 211 2.07 2.05 12.93
N LEU A 212 3.15 2.51 13.55
CA LEU A 212 3.34 2.44 14.99
C LEU A 212 3.51 3.85 15.54
N GLN A 213 2.81 4.16 16.62
CA GLN A 213 2.92 5.44 17.32
C GLN A 213 3.16 5.16 18.80
N ILE A 214 3.92 6.04 19.44
CA ILE A 214 4.28 5.93 20.85
C ILE A 214 3.97 7.22 21.59
N GLU A 215 3.38 7.07 22.77
CA GLU A 215 3.23 8.13 23.75
C GLU A 215 4.09 7.84 24.97
N ARG A 216 4.70 8.89 25.53
CA ARG A 216 5.59 8.80 26.71
C ARG A 216 6.71 7.78 26.49
N GLY A 217 7.36 7.88 25.33
CA GLY A 217 8.46 7.05 24.87
C GLY A 217 8.94 7.54 23.50
N GLN A 218 9.93 6.87 22.94
CA GLN A 218 10.46 7.20 21.62
C GLN A 218 10.97 5.95 20.90
N PHE A 219 10.87 5.94 19.57
CA PHE A 219 11.46 4.90 18.72
C PHE A 219 12.89 5.26 18.35
N PHE A 220 13.71 4.23 18.14
CA PHE A 220 15.03 4.40 17.54
C PHE A 220 14.97 4.15 16.03
N SER A 221 15.76 4.91 15.27
CA SER A 221 16.03 4.59 13.88
C SER A 221 16.73 3.23 13.80
N LEU A 222 16.36 2.41 12.81
CA LEU A 222 17.13 1.21 12.45
C LEU A 222 18.17 1.50 11.36
N LEU A 223 18.06 2.63 10.66
CA LEU A 223 18.99 3.04 9.61
C LEU A 223 20.20 3.76 10.18
N ASP A 224 19.98 4.62 11.18
CA ASP A 224 21.01 5.36 11.90
C ASP A 224 20.79 5.23 13.43
N PRO A 225 20.98 4.01 13.99
CA PRO A 225 20.77 3.78 15.42
C PRO A 225 21.89 4.43 16.25
N PRO A 226 21.57 5.01 17.42
CA PRO A 226 22.60 5.41 18.38
C PRO A 226 23.50 4.24 18.78
N VAL A 227 24.79 4.51 19.04
CA VAL A 227 25.82 3.50 19.35
C VAL A 227 25.41 2.48 20.42
N HIS A 228 24.68 2.92 21.44
CA HIS A 228 24.26 2.04 22.55
C HIS A 228 23.15 1.03 22.18
N VAL A 229 22.48 1.19 21.03
CA VAL A 229 21.44 0.27 20.52
C VAL A 229 21.78 -0.33 19.15
N GLU A 230 22.94 -0.03 18.58
CA GLU A 230 23.35 -0.47 17.23
C GLU A 230 23.29 -2.00 17.07
N ALA A 231 23.88 -2.76 18.00
CA ALA A 231 23.85 -4.23 17.96
C ALA A 231 22.42 -4.79 18.08
N ALA A 232 21.56 -4.11 18.84
CA ALA A 232 20.16 -4.50 18.97
C ALA A 232 19.36 -4.19 17.70
N ALA A 233 19.68 -3.10 17.00
CA ALA A 233 19.05 -2.72 15.73
C ALA A 233 19.45 -3.67 14.60
N GLN A 234 20.74 -4.03 14.52
CA GLN A 234 21.25 -5.00 13.53
C GLN A 234 20.68 -6.41 13.70
N SER A 235 20.21 -6.75 14.91
CA SER A 235 19.59 -8.04 15.19
C SER A 235 18.05 -8.03 15.08
N CYS A 236 17.45 -6.91 14.65
CA CYS A 236 16.04 -6.86 14.30
C CYS A 236 15.78 -7.66 13.01
N GLN A 237 14.74 -8.49 13.01
CA GLN A 237 14.35 -9.34 11.89
C GLN A 237 13.04 -8.84 11.29
N ASN A 238 13.17 -8.02 10.24
CA ASN A 238 12.05 -7.56 9.46
C ASN A 238 11.82 -8.48 8.25
N GLU A 239 10.60 -8.97 8.09
CA GLU A 239 10.22 -9.88 7.00
C GLU A 239 9.19 -9.19 6.11
N HIS A 240 9.55 -9.01 4.83
CA HIS A 240 8.71 -8.37 3.81
C HIS A 240 8.36 -6.90 4.10
N THR A 241 9.14 -6.23 4.95
CA THR A 241 8.90 -4.84 5.35
C THR A 241 10.18 -4.13 5.81
N TRP A 242 10.15 -2.79 5.76
CA TRP A 242 11.22 -1.90 6.21
C TRP A 242 10.63 -0.80 7.11
N PRO A 243 10.86 -0.87 8.44
CA PRO A 243 10.44 0.17 9.37
C PRO A 243 11.37 1.38 9.31
N VAL A 244 10.77 2.56 9.15
CA VAL A 244 11.45 3.86 9.16
C VAL A 244 10.73 4.83 10.08
N LEU A 245 11.46 5.77 10.66
CA LEU A 245 10.86 6.89 11.39
C LEU A 245 10.06 7.76 10.42
N ILE A 246 8.91 8.25 10.88
CA ILE A 246 8.07 9.16 10.09
C ILE A 246 7.73 10.42 10.88
N GLY A 247 7.66 11.51 10.14
CA GLY A 247 7.34 12.84 10.63
C GLY A 247 8.40 13.87 10.30
N ASP A 248 8.45 14.93 11.09
CA ASP A 248 9.48 15.95 10.94
C ASP A 248 10.82 15.39 11.42
N ALA A 249 11.91 15.80 10.77
CA ALA A 249 13.25 15.34 11.12
C ALA A 249 13.56 15.60 12.61
N GLY A 250 13.92 14.54 13.32
CA GLY A 250 14.16 14.54 14.76
C GLY A 250 12.94 14.15 15.62
N GLU A 251 11.77 13.91 15.02
CA GLU A 251 10.65 13.29 15.74
C GLU A 251 10.84 11.77 15.85
N HIS A 252 10.69 11.23 17.07
CA HIS A 252 10.83 9.80 17.34
C HIS A 252 9.53 9.14 17.79
N SER A 253 8.38 9.74 17.47
CA SER A 253 7.08 9.33 18.00
C SER A 253 6.33 8.33 17.11
N ALA A 254 6.79 8.10 15.89
CA ALA A 254 6.12 7.23 14.94
C ALA A 254 7.07 6.49 13.99
N ILE A 255 6.64 5.30 13.57
CA ILE A 255 7.28 4.47 12.56
C ILE A 255 6.24 4.09 11.49
N LEU A 256 6.66 4.10 10.22
CA LEU A 256 5.98 3.40 9.14
C LEU A 256 6.82 2.19 8.75
N SER A 257 6.24 1.00 8.80
CA SER A 257 6.84 -0.23 8.30
C SER A 257 6.11 -0.64 7.05
N SER A 258 6.73 -0.40 5.89
CA SER A 258 6.11 -0.60 4.58
C SER A 258 6.82 -1.68 3.76
N PRO A 259 6.21 -2.23 2.70
CA PRO A 259 6.83 -3.23 1.84
C PRO A 259 7.73 -2.62 0.75
N ILE A 260 8.02 -1.33 0.84
CA ILE A 260 8.99 -0.62 0.01
C ILE A 260 10.09 -0.04 0.90
N ILE A 261 11.29 0.07 0.35
CA ILE A 261 12.45 0.58 1.09
C ILE A 261 12.38 2.11 1.09
N LEU A 262 12.31 2.69 2.28
CA LEU A 262 12.31 4.12 2.51
C LEU A 262 13.51 4.50 3.38
N TYR A 263 13.82 5.79 3.42
CA TYR A 263 14.68 6.37 4.45
C TYR A 263 13.83 6.95 5.57
N ASP A 264 14.45 7.26 6.71
CA ASP A 264 13.80 7.97 7.78
C ASP A 264 13.30 9.34 7.32
N TYR A 265 12.15 9.74 7.86
CA TYR A 265 11.45 10.98 7.56
C TYR A 265 11.13 11.15 6.06
N PRO A 266 10.49 10.13 5.42
CA PRO A 266 10.09 10.23 4.03
C PRO A 266 9.17 11.45 3.85
N GLN A 267 9.40 12.22 2.80
CA GLN A 267 8.63 13.41 2.47
C GLN A 267 7.92 13.20 1.14
N ILE A 268 6.67 13.67 1.04
CA ILE A 268 6.00 13.79 -0.26
C ILE A 268 6.58 15.03 -0.96
N ALA A 269 6.97 14.88 -2.23
CA ALA A 269 7.54 15.98 -2.99
C ALA A 269 6.52 17.14 -3.13
N PRO A 270 6.90 18.41 -2.85
CA PRO A 270 5.98 19.54 -2.98
C PRO A 270 5.56 19.82 -4.44
N GLU A 271 6.33 19.33 -5.41
CA GLU A 271 6.03 19.37 -6.84
C GLU A 271 4.93 18.39 -7.26
N SER A 272 4.64 17.38 -6.43
CA SER A 272 3.44 16.56 -6.53
C SER A 272 2.24 17.41 -6.15
N ALA A 273 1.82 18.25 -7.10
CA ALA A 273 0.57 18.97 -6.97
C ALA A 273 -0.50 17.90 -6.71
N GLY A 274 -1.13 17.89 -5.54
CA GLY A 274 -2.19 16.95 -5.07
C GLY A 274 -1.79 15.48 -4.85
N THR A 275 -2.71 14.69 -4.32
CA THR A 275 -2.52 13.27 -3.95
C THR A 275 -2.28 12.38 -5.19
N PHE A 276 -1.07 12.42 -5.74
CA PHE A 276 -0.59 11.41 -6.69
C PHE A 276 -0.24 10.08 -6.00
N PHE A 277 -0.38 10.02 -4.67
CA PHE A 277 -0.02 8.86 -3.85
C PHE A 277 1.41 8.39 -4.14
N ASP A 278 2.35 9.35 -4.14
CA ASP A 278 3.75 9.11 -4.45
C ASP A 278 4.62 10.07 -3.61
N GLY A 279 5.69 9.54 -3.00
CA GLY A 279 6.64 10.28 -2.18
C GLY A 279 7.95 10.63 -2.89
N THR A 280 8.26 10.10 -4.08
CA THR A 280 9.59 10.26 -4.70
C THR A 280 9.55 10.09 -6.21
N GLU A 281 10.05 11.08 -6.98
CA GLU A 281 10.47 11.03 -8.41
C GLU A 281 9.58 10.28 -9.45
N ILE A 282 8.44 9.69 -9.07
CA ILE A 282 7.64 8.75 -9.86
C ILE A 282 6.42 9.44 -10.52
N ASP A 283 6.16 10.71 -10.19
CA ASP A 283 5.21 11.56 -10.92
C ASP A 283 5.53 11.65 -12.42
N GLU A 284 6.81 11.77 -12.80
CA GLU A 284 7.19 11.85 -14.21
C GLU A 284 6.94 10.52 -14.93
N LEU A 285 7.34 9.40 -14.32
CA LEU A 285 7.22 8.08 -14.94
C LEU A 285 5.75 7.70 -15.15
N LEU A 286 4.90 7.90 -14.14
CA LEU A 286 3.46 7.67 -14.24
C LEU A 286 2.82 8.58 -15.29
N THR A 287 3.15 9.86 -15.27
CA THR A 287 2.63 10.85 -16.22
C THR A 287 3.04 10.50 -17.66
N LEU A 288 4.32 10.21 -17.90
CA LEU A 288 4.82 9.79 -19.22
C LEU A 288 4.17 8.48 -19.67
N ARG A 289 3.95 7.53 -18.75
CA ARG A 289 3.27 6.28 -19.10
C ARG A 289 1.82 6.54 -19.51
N MET A 290 1.08 7.35 -18.75
CA MET A 290 -0.31 7.73 -19.08
C MET A 290 -0.39 8.45 -20.43
N MET A 291 0.59 9.30 -20.75
CA MET A 291 0.69 9.98 -22.04
C MET A 291 0.97 9.04 -23.22
N THR A 292 1.61 7.89 -22.98
CA THR A 292 1.90 6.88 -24.03
C THR A 292 0.78 5.86 -24.23
N LEU A 293 -0.32 5.97 -23.48
CA LEU A 293 -1.51 5.15 -23.70
C LEU A 293 -2.21 5.56 -24.99
N SER A 294 -2.65 4.57 -25.76
CA SER A 294 -3.55 4.76 -26.90
C SER A 294 -4.95 5.18 -26.45
N ASP A 295 -5.76 5.67 -27.40
CA ASP A 295 -7.09 6.20 -27.08
C ASP A 295 -8.01 5.14 -26.48
N ASP A 296 -7.99 3.91 -26.99
CA ASP A 296 -8.74 2.77 -26.43
C ASP A 296 -8.32 2.47 -24.98
N GLU A 297 -7.02 2.61 -24.68
CA GLU A 297 -6.47 2.35 -23.36
C GLU A 297 -6.81 3.44 -22.34
N LYS A 298 -6.94 4.69 -22.82
CA LYS A 298 -7.44 5.80 -22.01
C LYS A 298 -8.93 5.64 -21.75
N GLU A 299 -9.69 5.17 -22.74
CA GLU A 299 -11.12 4.93 -22.58
C GLU A 299 -11.40 3.81 -21.58
N GLU A 300 -10.63 2.72 -21.59
CA GLU A 300 -10.71 1.65 -20.60
C GLU A 300 -10.44 2.18 -19.17
N LEU A 301 -9.48 3.12 -19.01
CA LEU A 301 -9.21 3.75 -17.72
C LEU A 301 -10.30 4.72 -17.25
N ARG A 302 -10.97 5.42 -18.18
CA ARG A 302 -12.10 6.30 -17.84
C ARG A 302 -13.29 5.51 -17.27
N HIS A 303 -13.40 4.23 -17.61
CA HIS A 303 -14.48 3.34 -17.15
C HIS A 303 -14.07 2.40 -15.99
N GLY A 304 -12.81 2.44 -15.55
CA GLY A 304 -12.25 1.54 -14.53
C GLY A 304 -12.16 2.14 -13.12
N ASP A 305 -11.06 1.83 -12.41
CA ASP A 305 -10.79 2.28 -11.03
C ASP A 305 -10.84 3.82 -10.92
N GLU A 306 -11.65 4.33 -10.01
CA GLU A 306 -11.83 5.77 -9.77
C GLU A 306 -10.50 6.51 -9.55
N ARG A 307 -9.53 5.88 -8.88
CA ARG A 307 -8.21 6.49 -8.66
C ARG A 307 -7.38 6.54 -9.93
N ALA A 308 -7.41 5.49 -10.74
CA ALA A 308 -6.71 5.46 -12.01
C ALA A 308 -7.31 6.48 -12.99
N ARG A 309 -8.65 6.60 -13.02
CA ARG A 309 -9.37 7.63 -13.78
C ARG A 309 -8.97 9.03 -13.34
N ALA A 310 -8.94 9.30 -12.03
CA ALA A 310 -8.54 10.60 -11.49
C ALA A 310 -7.10 10.97 -11.88
N ILE A 311 -6.17 10.00 -11.90
CA ILE A 311 -4.80 10.21 -12.38
C ILE A 311 -4.80 10.55 -13.87
N LEU A 312 -5.53 9.81 -14.70
CA LEU A 312 -5.61 10.07 -16.15
C LEU A 312 -6.16 11.48 -16.45
N GLU A 313 -7.32 11.82 -15.89
CA GLU A 313 -7.95 13.14 -16.07
C GLU A 313 -7.00 14.27 -15.66
N ARG A 314 -6.25 14.04 -14.59
CA ARG A 314 -5.28 15.00 -14.10
C ARG A 314 -4.08 15.13 -15.04
N THR A 315 -3.52 14.03 -15.52
CA THR A 315 -2.44 14.04 -16.51
C THR A 315 -2.86 14.77 -17.78
N GLU A 316 -4.09 14.57 -18.26
CA GLU A 316 -4.63 15.28 -19.44
C GLU A 316 -4.83 16.78 -19.19
N SER A 317 -4.96 17.21 -17.93
CA SER A 317 -5.10 18.62 -17.53
C SER A 317 -3.78 19.35 -17.25
N LEU A 318 -2.63 18.65 -17.25
CA LEU A 318 -1.34 19.26 -16.94
C LEU A 318 -0.90 20.25 -18.03
N SER A 319 -0.47 21.44 -17.62
CA SER A 319 0.17 22.39 -18.53
C SER A 319 1.62 22.00 -18.83
N THR A 320 2.16 22.48 -19.95
CA THR A 320 3.58 22.28 -20.31
C THR A 320 4.54 22.75 -19.22
N GLU A 321 4.21 23.85 -18.51
CA GLU A 321 5.04 24.36 -17.40
C GLU A 321 4.99 23.45 -16.17
N GLN A 322 3.86 22.79 -15.92
CA GLN A 322 3.73 21.81 -14.84
C GLN A 322 4.50 20.52 -15.16
N LEU A 323 4.40 20.04 -16.41
CA LEU A 323 5.20 18.90 -16.88
C LEU A 323 6.71 19.15 -16.75
N LEU A 324 7.17 20.37 -17.08
CA LEU A 324 8.57 20.75 -16.91
C LEU A 324 9.05 20.78 -15.45
N LYS A 325 8.14 20.99 -14.49
CA LYS A 325 8.47 20.93 -13.05
C LYS A 325 8.57 19.50 -12.52
N LEU A 326 7.89 18.54 -13.16
CA LEU A 326 7.94 17.12 -12.80
C LEU A 326 9.27 16.45 -13.19
N HIS A 327 10.02 17.02 -14.13
CA HIS A 327 11.26 16.48 -14.69
C HIS A 327 12.48 16.37 -13.74
N GLY A 328 12.28 16.49 -12.42
CA GLY A 328 13.34 16.36 -11.43
C GLY A 328 14.48 17.36 -11.62
N VAL A 329 14.48 18.45 -10.84
CA VAL A 329 15.69 19.28 -10.72
C VAL A 329 16.76 18.42 -10.03
N LEU A 330 17.78 17.97 -10.77
CA LEU A 330 18.97 17.29 -10.25
C LEU A 330 19.47 18.01 -8.99
N ARG A 331 19.16 17.48 -7.79
CA ARG A 331 19.67 18.05 -6.55
C ARG A 331 21.12 17.62 -6.42
N LYS A 332 22.03 18.60 -6.39
CA LYS A 332 23.41 18.36 -5.97
C LYS A 332 23.36 17.77 -4.57
N TYR A 333 23.85 16.54 -4.42
CA TYR A 333 24.34 16.06 -3.13
C TYR A 333 25.45 17.01 -2.67
N GLU A 334 25.14 17.92 -1.73
CA GLU A 334 26.19 18.57 -0.94
C GLU A 334 26.73 17.51 0.01
N GLY A 335 27.68 16.72 -0.50
CA GLY A 335 28.50 15.87 0.33
C GLY A 335 29.16 16.73 1.40
N LEU A 336 28.97 16.32 2.66
CA LEU A 336 29.71 16.82 3.82
C LEU A 336 31.17 17.01 3.42
N GLN A 337 31.62 18.27 3.37
CA GLN A 337 33.04 18.57 3.25
C GLN A 337 33.74 17.91 4.45
N PRO A 338 34.80 17.12 4.24
CA PRO A 338 35.60 16.64 5.35
C PRO A 338 36.24 17.85 6.03
N ASP A 339 36.05 17.90 7.34
CA ASP A 339 36.63 18.87 8.25
C ASP A 339 38.17 18.74 8.16
N GLU A 340 38.83 19.58 7.34
CA GLU A 340 40.29 19.75 7.38
C GLU A 340 40.66 20.57 8.61
N GLY A 341 40.51 19.94 9.78
CA GLY A 341 40.84 20.47 11.08
C GLY A 341 41.94 19.64 11.75
N GLY A 342 43.19 19.88 11.35
CA GLY A 342 44.33 19.79 12.27
C GLY A 342 45.39 18.73 11.96
N LYS A 343 46.60 19.22 11.68
CA LYS A 343 47.79 18.84 12.44
C LYS A 343 48.85 19.95 12.41
N ASP A 344 49.01 20.58 13.55
CA ASP A 344 50.23 21.26 13.96
C ASP A 344 51.42 20.28 13.92
N LYS A 345 52.44 20.61 13.12
CA LYS A 345 53.86 20.78 13.50
C LYS A 345 54.79 20.81 12.30
#